data_AF-A0A965EIM1-F1
#
_entry.id   AF-A0A965EIM1-F1
#
_cell.length_a   1.000
_cell.length_b   1.000
_cell.length_c   1.000
_cell.angle_alpha   90.00
_cell.angle_beta   90.00
_cell.angle_gamma   90.00
#
_symmetry.space_group_name_H-M   'P 1'
#
loop_
_entity.id
_entity.type
_entity.pdbx_description
1 polymer ?
#
loop_
_entity_poly.entity_id
_entity_poly.type
_entity_poly.pdbx_seq_one_letter_code
_entity_poly.pdbx_strand_id
1 'polypeptide(L)'
;MKDELKDFIEQHREAFDTKEVPEKIWFNVRQNLFGEKGFWQPIRYWQAAAVVFFALSSFLFLQDRVGVKQQASLKEFKATEAFYNEEISEKMKMIHSVNASDLNGFTQDFQQLEAMYMVLREEMNQQPSEKVKDALILNLIIRINLLNKQLHEVEASAKSEETAVIS
;
A
#
# COMPACT_ATOMS: atom_id res chain seq x y z
N MET A 1 84.39 14.48 -8.74
CA MET A 1 83.01 14.10 -9.13
C MET A 1 82.29 15.18 -9.93
N LYS A 2 82.36 16.49 -9.59
CA LYS A 2 81.77 17.54 -10.44
C LYS A 2 82.53 17.75 -11.76
N ASP A 3 83.86 17.57 -11.75
CA ASP A 3 84.69 17.82 -12.93
C ASP A 3 84.55 16.73 -14.00
N GLU A 4 84.46 15.46 -13.60
CA GLU A 4 84.26 14.33 -14.52
C GLU A 4 82.93 14.42 -15.30
N LEU A 5 81.86 14.87 -14.64
CA LEU A 5 80.57 15.09 -15.30
C LEU A 5 80.64 16.27 -16.26
N LYS A 6 81.38 17.33 -15.90
CA LYS A 6 81.56 18.51 -16.75
C LYS A 6 82.33 18.15 -18.02
N ASP A 7 83.43 17.42 -17.88
CA ASP A 7 84.26 16.98 -19.01
C ASP A 7 83.48 16.03 -19.94
N PHE A 8 82.68 15.13 -19.35
CA PHE A 8 81.79 14.24 -20.12
C PHE A 8 80.73 15.01 -20.92
N ILE A 9 80.08 15.99 -20.29
CA ILE A 9 79.07 16.81 -20.96
C ILE A 9 79.70 17.68 -22.05
N GLU A 10 80.88 18.27 -21.81
CA GLU A 10 81.58 19.07 -22.83
C GLU A 10 82.05 18.23 -24.01
N GLN A 11 82.63 17.04 -23.77
CA GLN A 11 83.08 16.14 -24.84
C GLN A 11 81.95 15.56 -25.69
N HIS A 12 80.76 15.36 -25.10
CA HIS A 12 79.61 14.81 -25.81
C HIS A 12 78.56 15.86 -26.20
N ARG A 13 78.83 17.15 -25.99
CA ARG A 13 77.87 18.24 -26.22
C ARG A 13 77.29 18.24 -27.63
N GLU A 14 78.13 18.07 -28.64
CA GLU A 14 77.66 17.98 -30.04
C GLU A 14 76.68 16.82 -30.22
N ALA A 15 76.91 15.66 -29.59
CA ALA A 15 76.01 14.51 -29.70
C ALA A 15 74.65 14.74 -29.02
N PHE A 16 74.58 15.64 -28.02
CA PHE A 16 73.34 16.05 -27.38
C PHE A 16 72.57 17.09 -28.21
N ASP A 17 73.26 18.06 -28.81
CA ASP A 17 72.65 19.19 -29.52
C ASP A 17 72.29 18.87 -30.98
N THR A 18 72.77 17.75 -31.56
CA THR A 18 72.56 17.40 -32.98
C THR A 18 71.15 16.86 -33.31
N LYS A 19 70.41 16.32 -32.33
CA LYS A 19 69.12 15.65 -32.59
C LYS A 19 67.94 16.49 -32.11
N GLU A 20 67.38 17.29 -33.01
CA GLU A 20 66.05 17.85 -32.80
C GLU A 20 64.99 16.74 -32.87
N VAL A 21 64.22 16.60 -31.79
CA VAL A 21 63.16 15.60 -31.71
C VAL A 21 62.04 15.98 -32.70
N PRO A 22 61.56 15.04 -33.54
CA PRO A 22 60.47 15.34 -34.48
C PRO A 22 59.25 15.92 -33.77
N GLU A 23 58.67 16.97 -34.35
CA GLU A 23 57.53 17.71 -33.80
C GLU A 23 56.34 16.81 -33.42
N LYS A 24 56.18 15.70 -34.15
CA LYS A 24 55.19 14.64 -33.87
C LYS A 24 55.32 14.02 -32.47
N ILE A 25 56.55 13.87 -31.97
CA ILE A 25 56.78 13.32 -30.62
C ILE A 25 56.37 14.35 -29.58
N TRP A 26 56.71 15.62 -29.77
CA TRP A 26 56.26 16.72 -28.89
C TRP A 26 54.75 16.89 -28.89
N PHE A 27 54.11 16.74 -30.06
CA PHE A 27 52.66 16.74 -30.19
C PHE A 27 52.01 15.63 -29.36
N ASN A 28 52.52 14.39 -29.47
CA ASN A 28 52.03 13.25 -28.70
C ASN A 28 52.25 13.42 -27.20
N VAL A 29 53.39 13.99 -26.79
CA VAL A 29 53.70 14.28 -25.38
C VAL A 29 52.74 15.34 -24.84
N ARG A 30 52.49 16.43 -25.58
CA ARG A 30 51.54 17.48 -25.20
C ARG A 30 50.12 16.94 -25.10
N GLN A 31 49.71 16.08 -26.04
CA GLN A 31 48.39 15.45 -26.03
C GLN A 31 48.22 14.48 -24.86
N ASN A 32 49.28 13.81 -24.40
CA ASN A 32 49.19 12.89 -23.26
C ASN A 32 49.33 13.59 -21.89
N LEU A 33 50.01 14.74 -21.82
CA LEU A 33 50.14 15.54 -20.59
C LEU A 33 48.95 16.46 -20.34
N PHE A 34 48.35 17.00 -21.40
CA PHE A 34 47.24 17.97 -21.31
C PHE A 34 45.94 17.45 -21.95
N GLY A 35 45.91 16.21 -22.42
CA GLY A 35 44.70 15.56 -22.89
C GLY A 35 43.80 15.25 -21.70
N GLU A 36 42.97 16.22 -21.33
CA GLU A 36 41.84 15.99 -20.44
C GLU A 36 40.97 14.89 -21.04
N LYS A 37 41.16 13.65 -20.58
CA LYS A 37 40.16 12.60 -20.74
C LYS A 37 38.94 13.08 -20.00
N GLY A 38 37.96 13.57 -20.75
CA GLY A 38 36.76 14.22 -20.21
C GLY A 38 36.02 13.31 -19.22
N PHE A 39 36.27 13.54 -17.93
CA PHE A 39 35.56 12.94 -16.79
C PHE A 39 34.10 13.44 -16.66
N TRP A 40 33.59 14.13 -17.68
CA TRP A 40 32.28 14.79 -17.70
C TRP A 40 31.15 13.92 -18.29
N GLN A 41 31.46 12.77 -18.88
CA GLN A 41 30.44 11.83 -19.39
C GLN A 41 29.82 10.85 -18.36
N PRO A 42 30.49 10.38 -17.28
CA PRO A 42 29.86 9.47 -16.32
C PRO A 42 28.84 10.15 -15.38
N ILE A 43 28.89 11.48 -15.22
CA ILE A 43 28.01 12.19 -14.29
C ILE A 43 26.54 12.19 -14.76
N ARG A 44 26.30 12.26 -16.08
CA ARG A 44 24.95 12.33 -16.65
C ARG A 44 24.15 11.03 -16.49
N TYR A 45 24.81 9.88 -16.60
CA TYR A 45 24.15 8.58 -16.45
C TYR A 45 23.82 8.27 -14.99
N TRP A 46 24.68 8.67 -14.05
CA TRP A 46 24.43 8.45 -12.62
C TRP A 46 23.30 9.34 -12.09
N GLN A 47 23.17 10.57 -12.59
CA GLN A 47 22.05 11.46 -12.27
C GLN A 47 20.71 10.87 -12.74
N ALA A 48 20.65 10.31 -13.95
CA ALA A 48 19.44 9.67 -14.45
C ALA A 48 19.03 8.46 -13.59
N ALA A 49 20.00 7.62 -13.19
CA ALA A 49 19.75 6.48 -12.31
C ALA A 49 19.25 6.92 -10.92
N ALA A 50 19.84 7.97 -10.34
CA ALA A 50 19.44 8.50 -9.04
C ALA A 50 18.01 9.08 -9.06
N VAL A 51 17.65 9.80 -10.13
CA VAL A 51 16.29 10.34 -10.30
C VAL A 51 15.26 9.22 -10.44
N VAL A 52 15.56 8.20 -11.25
CA VAL A 52 14.67 7.03 -11.38
C VAL A 52 14.54 6.29 -10.05
N PHE A 53 15.64 6.10 -9.31
CA PHE A 53 15.61 5.45 -8.00
C PHE A 53 14.80 6.24 -6.98
N PHE A 54 15.00 7.57 -6.88
CA PHE A 54 14.21 8.42 -5.99
C PHE A 54 12.73 8.49 -6.40
N ALA A 55 12.43 8.52 -7.69
CA ALA A 55 11.06 8.49 -8.19
C ALA A 55 10.36 7.18 -7.83
N LEU A 56 11.02 6.03 -8.05
CA LEU A 56 10.50 4.72 -7.65
C LEU A 56 10.37 4.60 -6.13
N SER A 57 11.37 5.05 -5.37
CA SER A 57 11.32 5.01 -3.91
C SER A 57 10.22 5.91 -3.35
N SER A 58 10.02 7.10 -3.93
CA SER A 58 8.92 8.00 -3.54
C SER A 58 7.55 7.42 -3.92
N PHE A 59 7.44 6.82 -5.10
CA PHE A 59 6.23 6.15 -5.56
C PHE A 59 5.85 4.97 -4.66
N LEU A 60 6.80 4.07 -4.36
CA LEU A 60 6.59 2.94 -3.45
C LEU A 60 6.26 3.40 -2.03
N PHE A 61 6.93 4.45 -1.53
CA PHE A 61 6.66 4.99 -0.20
C PHE A 61 5.24 5.57 -0.04
N LEU A 62 4.69 6.16 -1.11
CA LEU A 62 3.30 6.62 -1.14
C LEU A 62 2.31 5.45 -1.19
N GLN A 63 2.64 4.36 -1.89
CA GLN A 63 1.82 3.16 -1.97
C GLN A 63 1.75 2.39 -0.63
N ASP A 64 2.87 2.27 0.09
CA ASP A 64 2.93 1.56 1.38
C ASP A 64 2.05 2.21 2.46
N ARG A 65 1.89 3.54 2.42
CA ARG A 65 1.01 4.26 3.37
C ARG A 65 -0.47 3.91 3.19
N VAL A 66 -0.89 3.52 1.98
CA VAL A 66 -2.27 3.12 1.69
C VAL A 66 -2.51 1.69 2.14
N GLY A 67 -1.58 0.76 1.87
CA GLY A 67 -1.69 -0.64 2.26
C GLY A 67 -1.75 -0.85 3.78
N VAL A 68 -0.93 -0.13 4.55
CA VAL A 68 -0.92 -0.24 6.03
C VAL A 68 -2.25 0.25 6.64
N LYS A 69 -2.83 1.33 6.11
CA LYS A 69 -4.14 1.84 6.57
C LYS A 69 -5.28 0.89 6.23
N GLN A 70 -5.26 0.30 5.03
CA GLN A 70 -6.25 -0.69 4.61
C GLN A 70 -6.22 -1.94 5.47
N GLN A 71 -5.03 -2.44 5.82
CA GLN A 71 -4.88 -3.62 6.67
C GLN A 71 -5.32 -3.37 8.11
N ALA A 72 -5.06 -2.18 8.65
CA ALA A 72 -5.58 -1.78 9.96
C ALA A 72 -7.11 -1.69 9.97
N SER A 73 -7.71 -1.04 8.96
CA SER A 73 -9.16 -0.90 8.81
C SER A 73 -9.87 -2.26 8.70
N LEU A 74 -9.30 -3.23 7.97
CA LEU A 74 -9.79 -4.61 7.91
C LEU A 74 -9.76 -5.32 9.27
N LYS A 75 -8.68 -5.15 10.03
CA LYS A 75 -8.52 -5.83 11.32
C LYS A 75 -9.50 -5.30 12.36
N GLU A 76 -9.67 -3.97 12.41
CA GLU A 76 -10.66 -3.32 13.27
C GLU A 76 -12.07 -3.77 12.90
N PHE A 77 -12.39 -3.77 11.60
CA PHE A 77 -13.71 -4.20 11.12
C PHE A 77 -14.04 -5.65 11.53
N LYS A 78 -13.09 -6.60 11.40
CA LYS A 78 -13.34 -8.00 11.79
C LYS A 78 -13.73 -8.17 13.26
N ALA A 79 -13.18 -7.35 14.15
CA ALA A 79 -13.55 -7.38 15.57
C ALA A 79 -14.99 -6.89 15.77
N THR A 80 -15.35 -5.79 15.12
CA THR A 80 -16.73 -5.24 15.14
C THR A 80 -17.74 -6.18 14.48
N GLU A 81 -17.37 -6.80 13.37
CA GLU A 81 -18.18 -7.80 12.65
C GLU A 81 -18.52 -8.99 13.55
N ALA A 82 -17.55 -9.53 14.30
CA ALA A 82 -17.77 -10.64 15.20
C ALA A 82 -18.80 -10.30 16.29
N PHE A 83 -18.68 -9.12 16.92
CA PHE A 83 -19.61 -8.65 17.96
C PHE A 83 -21.05 -8.58 17.44
N TYR A 84 -21.28 -7.91 16.31
CA TYR A 84 -22.63 -7.77 15.76
C TYR A 84 -23.20 -9.09 15.23
N ASN A 85 -22.37 -9.97 14.68
CA ASN A 85 -22.82 -11.30 14.23
C ASN A 85 -23.27 -12.18 15.41
N GLU A 86 -22.63 -12.04 16.58
CA GLU A 86 -23.07 -12.71 17.80
C GLU A 86 -24.46 -12.20 18.24
N GLU A 87 -24.65 -10.87 18.31
CA GLU A 87 -25.96 -10.28 18.64
C GLU A 87 -27.06 -10.69 17.66
N ILE A 88 -26.77 -10.69 16.35
CA ILE A 88 -27.72 -11.11 15.31
C ILE A 88 -28.13 -12.58 15.53
N SER A 89 -27.17 -13.47 15.79
CA SER A 89 -27.42 -14.88 16.04
C SER A 89 -28.26 -15.11 17.29
N GLU A 90 -27.99 -14.37 18.37
CA GLU A 90 -28.76 -14.45 19.61
C GLU A 90 -30.21 -14.02 19.39
N LYS A 91 -30.43 -12.86 18.76
CA LYS A 91 -31.78 -12.34 18.46
C LYS A 91 -32.56 -13.26 17.53
N MET A 92 -31.90 -13.85 16.53
CA MET A 92 -32.54 -14.81 15.64
C MET A 92 -33.04 -16.05 16.40
N LYS A 93 -32.25 -16.56 17.36
CA LYS A 93 -32.68 -17.67 18.23
C LYS A 93 -33.89 -17.30 19.07
N MET A 94 -33.94 -16.07 19.61
CA MET A 94 -35.10 -15.60 20.36
C MET A 94 -36.35 -15.60 19.48
N ILE A 95 -36.30 -15.02 18.28
CA ILE A 95 -37.46 -14.97 17.36
C ILE A 95 -37.95 -16.39 17.01
N HIS A 96 -37.03 -17.31 16.71
CA HIS A 96 -37.41 -18.70 16.41
C HIS A 96 -38.02 -19.43 17.60
N SER A 97 -37.60 -19.11 18.83
CA SER A 97 -38.12 -19.75 20.05
C SER A 97 -39.59 -19.43 20.32
N VAL A 98 -40.09 -18.28 19.85
CA VAL A 98 -41.46 -17.83 20.11
C VAL A 98 -42.47 -18.33 19.05
N ASN A 99 -42.06 -19.18 18.10
CA ASN A 99 -42.94 -19.76 17.06
C ASN A 99 -43.84 -18.69 16.37
N ALA A 100 -43.24 -17.56 16.00
CA ALA A 100 -43.93 -16.49 15.29
C ALA A 100 -44.44 -17.00 13.93
N SER A 101 -45.73 -17.31 13.86
CA SER A 101 -46.37 -17.84 12.64
C SER A 101 -46.63 -16.74 11.59
N ASP A 102 -46.44 -15.47 11.96
CA ASP A 102 -46.63 -14.31 11.08
C ASP A 102 -45.31 -13.54 10.91
N LEU A 103 -44.48 -14.00 9.96
CA LEU A 103 -43.20 -13.38 9.57
C LEU A 103 -43.30 -12.64 8.22
N ASN A 104 -44.53 -12.34 7.77
CA ASN A 104 -44.77 -11.89 6.41
C ASN A 104 -44.04 -10.56 6.12
N GLY A 105 -43.13 -10.57 5.13
CA GLY A 105 -42.29 -9.43 4.72
C GLY A 105 -40.96 -9.34 5.45
N PHE A 106 -40.92 -9.62 6.77
CA PHE A 106 -39.69 -9.56 7.59
C PHE A 106 -38.57 -10.44 7.01
N THR A 107 -38.87 -11.69 6.66
CA THR A 107 -37.87 -12.63 6.14
C THR A 107 -37.27 -12.17 4.82
N GLN A 108 -38.06 -11.52 3.96
CA GLN A 108 -37.59 -11.04 2.67
C GLN A 108 -36.64 -9.84 2.83
N ASP A 109 -37.04 -8.85 3.64
CA ASP A 109 -36.21 -7.66 3.90
C ASP A 109 -34.89 -8.05 4.59
N PHE A 110 -34.95 -9.00 5.53
CA PHE A 110 -33.77 -9.54 6.19
C PHE A 110 -32.85 -10.27 5.20
N GLN A 111 -33.39 -11.12 4.32
CA GLN A 111 -32.61 -11.80 3.27
C GLN A 111 -31.95 -10.81 2.31
N GLN A 112 -32.62 -9.71 1.97
CA GLN A 112 -32.05 -8.66 1.13
C GLN A 112 -30.87 -7.97 1.81
N LEU A 113 -31.00 -7.65 3.10
CA LEU A 113 -29.88 -7.15 3.90
C LEU A 113 -28.73 -8.17 3.96
N GLU A 114 -29.06 -9.47 4.04
CA GLU A 114 -28.10 -10.58 3.98
C GLU A 114 -27.27 -10.58 2.71
N ALA A 115 -27.94 -10.53 1.56
CA ALA A 115 -27.30 -10.45 0.26
C ALA A 115 -26.41 -9.20 0.12
N MET A 116 -26.91 -8.04 0.54
CA MET A 116 -26.16 -6.77 0.45
C MET A 116 -24.84 -6.80 1.23
N TYR A 117 -24.87 -7.33 2.45
CA TYR A 117 -23.65 -7.50 3.24
C TYR A 117 -22.67 -8.48 2.62
N MET A 118 -23.13 -9.60 2.04
CA MET A 118 -22.22 -10.52 1.36
C MET A 118 -21.46 -9.80 0.24
N VAL A 119 -22.16 -8.97 -0.54
CA VAL A 119 -21.55 -8.13 -1.58
C VAL A 119 -20.57 -7.13 -0.99
N LEU A 120 -20.98 -6.38 0.03
CA LEU A 120 -20.12 -5.39 0.68
C LEU A 120 -18.90 -6.03 1.38
N ARG A 121 -19.04 -7.24 1.90
CA ARG A 121 -17.97 -8.00 2.55
C ARG A 121 -16.94 -8.46 1.54
N GLU A 122 -17.40 -8.92 0.37
CA GLU A 122 -16.53 -9.24 -0.75
C GLU A 122 -15.80 -7.98 -1.24
N GLU A 123 -16.51 -6.86 -1.39
CA GLU A 123 -15.90 -5.56 -1.74
C GLU A 123 -14.85 -5.13 -0.70
N MET A 124 -15.12 -5.32 0.60
CA MET A 124 -14.17 -5.00 1.66
C MET A 124 -12.90 -5.85 1.57
N ASN A 125 -13.03 -7.13 1.19
CA ASN A 125 -11.87 -8.02 1.01
C ASN A 125 -11.04 -7.65 -0.24
N GLN A 126 -11.70 -7.26 -1.33
CA GLN A 126 -11.03 -6.90 -2.59
C GLN A 126 -10.43 -5.49 -2.55
N GLN A 127 -11.18 -4.53 -2.03
CA GLN A 127 -10.85 -3.12 -1.99
C GLN A 127 -11.26 -2.48 -0.63
N PRO A 128 -10.40 -2.61 0.40
CA PRO A 128 -10.71 -2.03 1.70
C PRO A 128 -10.79 -0.51 1.61
N SER A 129 -11.92 0.04 2.03
CA SER A 129 -12.13 1.48 2.11
C SER A 129 -13.02 1.84 3.30
N GLU A 130 -12.84 3.03 3.84
CA GLU A 130 -13.65 3.54 4.94
C GLU A 130 -15.14 3.57 4.57
N LYS A 131 -15.49 3.92 3.33
CA LYS A 131 -16.88 3.93 2.85
C LYS A 131 -17.53 2.55 2.89
N VAL A 132 -16.79 1.52 2.47
CA VAL A 132 -17.29 0.13 2.48
C VAL A 132 -17.44 -0.37 3.92
N LYS A 133 -16.49 -0.04 4.79
CA LYS A 133 -16.58 -0.32 6.23
C LYS A 133 -17.82 0.33 6.87
N ASP A 134 -18.06 1.61 6.59
CA ASP A 134 -19.22 2.34 7.12
C ASP A 134 -20.54 1.73 6.61
N ALA A 135 -20.59 1.36 5.33
CA ALA A 135 -21.75 0.70 4.74
C ALA A 135 -22.02 -0.68 5.37
N LEU A 136 -20.96 -1.46 5.65
CA LEU A 136 -21.08 -2.74 6.35
C LEU A 136 -21.61 -2.58 7.77
N ILE A 137 -21.05 -1.65 8.55
CA ILE A 137 -21.52 -1.36 9.90
C ILE A 137 -22.99 -0.92 9.88
N LEU A 138 -23.35 -0.02 8.97
CA LEU A 138 -24.73 0.42 8.80
C LEU A 138 -25.66 -0.76 8.47
N ASN A 139 -25.24 -1.65 7.57
CA ASN A 139 -26.02 -2.85 7.23
C ASN A 139 -26.26 -3.73 8.46
N LEU A 140 -25.22 -3.98 9.27
CA LEU A 140 -25.33 -4.74 10.53
C LEU A 140 -26.30 -4.08 11.52
N ILE A 141 -26.20 -2.76 11.71
CA ILE A 141 -27.09 -2.01 12.60
C ILE A 141 -28.55 -2.12 12.13
N ILE A 142 -28.80 -1.99 10.82
CA ILE A 142 -30.17 -2.08 10.27
C ILE A 142 -30.76 -3.47 10.52
N ARG A 143 -29.97 -4.54 10.34
CA ARG A 143 -30.43 -5.91 10.66
C ARG A 143 -30.81 -6.07 12.12
N ILE A 144 -29.98 -5.56 13.02
CA ILE A 144 -30.26 -5.63 14.46
C ILE A 144 -31.54 -4.87 14.80
N ASN A 145 -31.74 -3.69 14.23
CA ASN A 145 -32.97 -2.92 14.42
C ASN A 145 -34.20 -3.67 13.88
N LEU A 146 -34.07 -4.30 12.71
CA LEU A 146 -35.14 -5.11 12.13
C LEU A 146 -35.48 -6.32 13.01
N LEU A 147 -34.46 -7.02 13.52
CA LEU A 147 -34.62 -8.13 14.47
C LEU A 147 -35.28 -7.69 15.77
N ASN A 148 -34.84 -6.57 16.35
CA ASN A 148 -35.44 -6.01 17.57
C ASN A 148 -36.91 -5.65 17.36
N LYS A 149 -37.24 -5.06 16.21
CA LYS A 149 -38.62 -4.73 15.86
C LYS A 149 -39.48 -6.00 15.78
N GLN A 150 -38.99 -7.03 15.10
CA GLN A 150 -39.70 -8.31 15.00
C GLN A 150 -39.89 -8.97 16.36
N LEU A 151 -38.85 -8.96 17.21
CA LEU A 151 -38.96 -9.53 18.55
C LEU A 151 -40.04 -8.81 19.38
N HIS A 152 -40.08 -7.47 19.31
CA HIS A 152 -41.11 -6.69 19.99
C HIS A 152 -42.53 -6.98 19.46
N GLU A 153 -42.71 -7.15 18.15
CA GLU A 153 -44.01 -7.51 17.56
C GLU A 153 -44.46 -8.91 18.03
N VAL A 154 -43.53 -9.86 18.07
CA VAL A 154 -43.78 -11.23 18.49
C VAL A 154 -44.09 -11.30 20.00
N GLU A 155 -43.33 -10.62 20.85
CA GLU A 155 -43.61 -10.52 22.29
C GLU A 155 -44.97 -9.86 22.57
N ALA A 156 -45.31 -8.78 21.84
CA ALA A 156 -46.59 -8.11 21.97
C ALA A 156 -47.75 -9.03 21.58
N SER A 157 -47.60 -9.79 20.49
CA SER A 157 -48.61 -10.76 20.04
C SER A 157 -48.82 -11.88 21.07
N ALA A 158 -47.74 -12.48 21.59
CA ALA A 158 -47.81 -13.55 22.60
C ALA A 158 -48.51 -13.08 23.90
N LYS A 159 -48.21 -11.86 24.36
CA LYS A 159 -48.84 -11.29 25.55
C LYS A 159 -50.34 -11.03 25.37
N SER A 160 -50.76 -10.63 24.16
CA SER A 160 -52.17 -10.37 23.86
C SER A 160 -53.00 -11.65 23.86
N GLU A 161 -52.44 -12.77 23.35
CA GLU A 161 -53.09 -14.09 23.38
C GLU A 161 -53.28 -14.59 24.81
N GLU A 162 -52.28 -14.42 25.68
CA GLU A 162 -52.35 -14.86 27.08
C GLU A 162 -53.46 -14.14 27.86
N THR A 163 -53.67 -12.84 27.63
CA THR A 163 -54.77 -12.08 28.26
C THR A 163 -56.17 -12.46 27.74
N ALA A 164 -56.27 -12.92 26.49
CA ALA A 164 -57.54 -13.31 25.89
C ALA A 164 -58.02 -14.69 26.36
N VAL A 165 -57.11 -15.57 26.81
CA VAL A 165 -57.44 -16.92 27.31
C VAL A 165 -57.89 -16.89 28.78
N ILE A 166 -57.56 -15.83 29.53
CA ILE A 166 -57.88 -15.68 30.96
C ILE A 166 -59.20 -14.89 31.18
N SER A 167 -59.74 -14.27 30.13
CA SER A 167 -61.02 -13.51 30.15
C SER A 167 -62.20 -14.36 29.71
#